data_AF-A0A0T6BDT2-F1
#
_entry.id   AF-A0A0T6BDT2-F1
#
_cell.length_a   1.000
_cell.length_b   1.000
_cell.length_c   1.000
_cell.angle_alpha   90.00
_cell.angle_beta   90.00
_cell.angle_gamma   90.00
#
_symmetry.space_group_name_H-M   'P 1'
#
loop_
_entity.id
_entity.type
_entity.pdbx_description
1 polymer ?
#
loop_
_entity_poly.entity_id
_entity_poly.type
_entity_poly.pdbx_seq_one_letter_code
_entity_poly.pdbx_strand_id
1 'polypeptide(L)'
;MCENGAEYTDTVDPRVHVELERLNNATDEINKLEVDLDEARASFRQLLCESTARVEALRLKLGLCIERAKPYYEARFCANETLKQTQIAAMKYERANSAHSAAREMVYLAEQGLGGRTLDPAWQEMLNHATQRVNDAERERGMAGTTHRIACVKLEAANAKVQSLQKELKRAIAKSSLSIRRALMTMSSIAYRHELMLL
;
A
#
# COMPACT_ATOMS: atom_id res chain seq x y z
N MET A 1 -56.05 68.35 60.13
CA MET A 1 -54.78 67.89 59.53
C MET A 1 -54.85 66.38 59.42
N CYS A 2 -54.40 65.89 58.27
CA CYS A 2 -54.59 64.54 57.77
C CYS A 2 -53.72 63.49 58.49
N GLU A 3 -54.02 62.24 58.10
CA GLU A 3 -53.19 61.03 58.11
C GLU A 3 -53.33 60.10 59.32
N ASN A 4 -53.79 58.89 59.00
CA ASN A 4 -53.39 57.57 59.52
C ASN A 4 -54.43 56.60 58.97
N GLY A 5 -54.20 56.01 57.80
CA GLY A 5 -53.16 55.00 57.62
C GLY A 5 -53.88 53.66 57.59
N ALA A 6 -54.69 53.43 56.55
CA ALA A 6 -55.20 52.10 56.27
C ALA A 6 -53.97 51.26 55.88
N GLU A 7 -53.46 50.49 56.84
CA GLU A 7 -52.52 49.41 56.58
C GLU A 7 -53.18 48.49 55.55
N TYR A 8 -52.80 48.69 54.30
CA TYR A 8 -52.99 47.69 53.26
C TYR A 8 -52.14 46.51 53.71
N THR A 9 -52.77 45.51 54.31
CA THR A 9 -52.09 44.25 54.60
C THR A 9 -51.76 43.63 53.26
N ASP A 10 -50.55 43.90 52.78
CA ASP A 10 -49.97 43.42 51.54
C ASP A 10 -49.59 41.94 51.70
N THR A 11 -50.55 41.12 52.11
CA THR A 11 -50.39 39.68 52.24
C THR A 11 -50.64 39.09 50.87
N VAL A 12 -49.55 38.90 50.11
CA VAL A 12 -49.55 38.16 48.85
C VAL A 12 -50.30 36.84 49.03
N ASP A 13 -51.26 36.54 48.14
CA ASP A 13 -52.04 35.29 48.18
C ASP A 13 -51.09 34.09 48.28
N PRO A 14 -51.26 33.18 49.25
CA PRO A 14 -50.39 32.01 49.42
C PRO A 14 -50.18 31.19 48.14
N ARG A 15 -51.16 31.16 47.22
CA ARG A 15 -51.03 30.49 45.91
C ARG A 15 -50.04 31.22 45.00
N VAL A 16 -50.06 32.56 45.01
CA VAL A 16 -49.10 33.39 44.26
C VAL A 16 -47.68 33.18 44.81
N HIS A 17 -47.54 33.03 46.13
CA HIS A 17 -46.25 32.75 46.76
C HIS A 17 -45.66 31.40 46.30
N VAL A 18 -46.46 30.33 46.25
CA VAL A 18 -46.04 29.01 45.78
C VAL A 18 -45.61 29.03 44.31
N GLU A 19 -46.35 29.72 43.43
CA GLU A 19 -45.98 29.80 42.02
C GLU A 19 -44.73 30.66 41.80
N LEU A 20 -44.50 31.71 42.59
CA LEU A 20 -43.25 32.49 42.57
C LEU A 20 -42.05 31.65 43.01
N GLU A 21 -42.20 30.81 44.04
CA GLU A 21 -41.16 29.89 44.47
C GLU A 21 -40.84 28.85 43.39
N ARG A 22 -41.86 28.30 42.72
CA ARG A 22 -41.66 27.44 41.54
C ARG A 22 -40.94 28.14 40.40
N LEU A 23 -41.27 29.39 40.13
CA LEU A 23 -40.64 30.18 39.07
C LEU A 23 -39.17 30.48 39.39
N ASN A 24 -38.85 30.82 40.64
CA ASN A 24 -37.48 30.99 41.08
C ASN A 24 -36.69 29.67 40.95
N ASN A 25 -37.25 28.55 41.42
CA ASN A 25 -36.60 27.24 41.29
C ASN A 25 -36.35 26.85 39.83
N ALA A 26 -37.34 27.07 38.95
CA ALA A 26 -37.18 26.82 37.52
C ALA A 26 -36.13 27.73 36.88
N THR A 27 -36.02 28.99 37.34
CA THR A 27 -35.00 29.94 36.86
C THR A 27 -33.60 29.48 37.28
N ASP A 28 -33.43 29.02 38.52
CA ASP A 28 -32.17 28.47 39.00
C ASP A 28 -31.78 27.20 38.25
N GLU A 29 -32.74 26.34 37.93
CA GLU A 29 -32.52 25.13 37.14
C GLU A 29 -32.13 25.44 35.69
N ILE A 30 -32.78 26.44 35.05
CA ILE A 30 -32.39 26.93 33.72
C ILE A 30 -30.95 27.45 33.75
N ASN A 31 -30.61 28.33 34.70
CA ASN A 31 -29.28 28.91 34.82
C ASN A 31 -28.20 27.82 34.98
N LYS A 32 -28.51 26.79 35.79
CA LYS A 32 -27.60 25.65 35.96
C LYS A 32 -27.42 24.88 34.66
N LEU A 33 -28.50 24.54 33.97
CA LEU A 33 -28.44 23.83 32.69
C LEU A 33 -27.72 24.62 31.60
N GLU A 34 -27.83 25.95 31.61
CA GLU A 34 -27.08 26.82 30.70
C GLU A 34 -25.57 26.74 30.95
N VAL A 35 -25.13 26.79 32.21
CA VAL A 35 -23.72 26.63 32.58
C VAL A 35 -23.21 25.24 32.18
N ASP A 36 -23.94 24.19 32.51
CA ASP A 36 -23.57 22.80 32.16
C ASP A 36 -23.47 22.61 30.63
N LEU A 37 -24.39 23.23 29.87
CA LEU A 37 -24.39 23.18 28.41
C LEU A 37 -23.17 23.90 27.82
N ASP A 38 -22.82 25.07 28.34
CA ASP A 38 -21.66 25.82 27.86
C ASP A 38 -20.33 25.13 28.20
N GLU A 39 -20.24 24.49 29.37
CA GLU A 39 -19.11 23.63 29.73
C GLU A 39 -18.99 22.42 28.80
N ALA A 40 -20.10 21.71 28.54
CA ALA A 40 -20.13 20.58 27.62
C ALA A 40 -19.71 21.00 26.19
N ARG A 41 -20.21 22.14 25.71
CA ARG A 41 -19.83 22.70 24.40
C ARG A 41 -18.35 23.08 24.34
N ALA A 42 -17.81 23.68 25.40
CA ALA A 42 -16.40 24.04 25.47
C ALA A 42 -15.51 22.78 25.44
N SER A 43 -15.86 21.77 26.24
CA SER A 43 -15.19 20.47 26.26
C SER A 43 -15.22 19.77 24.89
N PHE A 44 -16.37 19.77 24.23
CA PHE A 44 -16.50 19.19 22.89
C PHE A 44 -15.61 19.91 21.87
N ARG A 45 -15.62 21.25 21.83
CA ARG A 45 -14.75 22.03 20.94
C ARG A 45 -13.27 21.73 21.19
N GLN A 46 -12.87 21.66 22.46
CA GLN A 46 -11.49 21.32 22.82
C GLN A 46 -11.12 19.91 22.32
N LEU A 47 -11.95 18.90 22.58
CA LEU A 47 -11.66 17.53 22.12
C LEU A 47 -11.57 17.45 20.60
N LEU A 48 -12.45 18.15 19.88
CA LEU A 48 -12.45 18.19 18.42
C LEU A 48 -11.15 18.80 17.88
N CYS A 49 -10.73 19.94 18.42
CA CYS A 49 -9.47 20.59 18.05
C CYS A 49 -8.26 19.67 18.35
N GLU A 50 -8.18 19.12 19.56
CA GLU A 50 -7.08 18.23 19.94
C GLU A 50 -7.01 16.97 19.07
N SER A 51 -8.16 16.37 18.79
CA SER A 51 -8.24 15.15 17.97
C SER A 51 -7.83 15.42 16.54
N THR A 52 -8.32 16.52 15.95
CA THR A 52 -7.96 16.94 14.60
C THR A 52 -6.45 17.18 14.51
N ALA A 53 -5.87 17.90 15.48
CA ALA A 53 -4.44 18.16 15.52
C ALA A 53 -3.60 16.85 15.66
N ARG A 54 -4.07 15.89 16.46
CA ARG A 54 -3.41 14.58 16.61
C ARG A 54 -3.45 13.78 15.31
N VAL A 55 -4.59 13.74 14.61
CA VAL A 55 -4.73 13.06 13.31
C VAL A 55 -3.78 13.67 12.29
N GLU A 56 -3.72 15.00 12.22
CA GLU A 56 -2.83 15.70 11.28
C GLU A 56 -1.35 15.43 11.58
N ALA A 57 -0.96 15.45 12.86
CA ALA A 57 0.41 15.10 13.25
C ALA A 57 0.78 13.64 12.90
N LEU A 58 -0.16 12.70 13.04
CA LEU A 58 0.03 11.32 12.60
C LEU A 58 0.16 11.22 11.08
N ARG A 59 -0.69 11.94 10.31
CA ARG A 59 -0.63 12.00 8.85
C ARG A 59 0.76 12.43 8.36
N LEU A 60 1.29 13.53 8.89
CA LEU A 60 2.62 14.04 8.52
C LEU A 60 3.73 13.05 8.86
N LYS A 61 3.70 12.45 10.06
CA LYS A 61 4.70 11.44 10.47
C LYS A 61 4.66 10.19 9.59
N LEU A 62 3.49 9.77 9.15
CA LEU A 62 3.33 8.65 8.22
C LEU A 62 3.94 8.97 6.86
N GLY A 63 3.59 10.13 6.29
CA GLY A 63 4.14 10.59 5.01
C GLY A 63 5.67 10.56 4.98
N LEU A 64 6.31 11.10 6.02
CA LEU A 64 7.77 11.10 6.14
C LEU A 64 8.38 9.69 6.21
N CYS A 65 7.74 8.73 6.89
CA CYS A 65 8.26 7.37 6.97
C CYS A 65 8.07 6.60 5.66
N ILE A 66 6.98 6.87 4.95
CA ILE A 66 6.68 6.29 3.63
C ILE A 66 7.69 6.80 2.61
N GLU A 67 7.88 8.12 2.50
CA GLU A 67 8.84 8.72 1.56
C GLU A 67 10.27 8.20 1.80
N ARG A 68 10.68 8.03 3.07
CA ARG A 68 11.99 7.45 3.39
C ARG A 68 12.14 5.97 3.02
N ALA A 69 11.04 5.21 3.00
CA ALA A 69 11.07 3.79 2.62
C ALA A 69 10.83 3.58 1.12
N LYS A 70 10.36 4.60 0.40
CA LYS A 70 9.98 4.56 -1.02
C LYS A 70 11.07 3.99 -1.95
N PRO A 71 12.37 4.39 -1.85
CA PRO A 71 13.40 3.87 -2.74
C PRO A 71 13.56 2.34 -2.65
N TYR A 72 13.34 1.75 -1.47
CA TYR A 72 13.39 0.30 -1.29
C TYR A 72 12.23 -0.41 -2.02
N TYR A 73 11.02 0.13 -1.94
CA TYR A 73 9.87 -0.48 -2.61
C TYR A 73 9.92 -0.31 -4.12
N GLU A 74 10.40 0.83 -4.62
CA GLU A 74 10.66 1.05 -6.04
C GLU A 74 11.73 0.07 -6.57
N ALA A 75 12.84 -0.10 -5.84
CA ALA A 75 13.87 -1.08 -6.20
C ALA A 75 13.32 -2.52 -6.20
N ARG A 76 12.45 -2.88 -5.25
CA ARG A 76 11.78 -4.19 -5.24
C ARG A 76 10.87 -4.40 -6.43
N PHE A 77 10.12 -3.36 -6.82
CA PHE A 77 9.28 -3.41 -8.01
C PHE A 77 10.12 -3.62 -9.27
N CYS A 78 11.20 -2.85 -9.42
CA CYS A 78 12.13 -2.99 -10.54
C CYS A 78 12.81 -4.37 -10.59
N ALA A 79 13.23 -4.92 -9.45
CA ALA A 79 13.80 -6.26 -9.37
C ALA A 79 12.80 -7.34 -9.79
N ASN A 80 11.52 -7.21 -9.41
CA ASN A 80 10.46 -8.12 -9.82
C ASN A 80 10.22 -8.05 -11.35
N GLU A 81 10.23 -6.86 -11.92
CA GLU A 81 10.08 -6.72 -13.38
C GLU A 81 11.28 -7.31 -14.12
N THR A 82 12.50 -7.08 -13.61
CA THR A 82 13.73 -7.68 -14.17
C THR A 82 13.72 -9.20 -14.08
N LEU A 83 13.16 -9.77 -13.00
CA LEU A 83 12.97 -11.21 -12.84
C LEU A 83 12.08 -11.79 -13.94
N LYS A 84 10.93 -11.16 -14.21
CA LYS A 84 10.02 -11.60 -15.29
C LYS A 84 10.71 -11.57 -16.65
N GLN A 85 11.44 -10.49 -16.96
CA GLN A 85 12.17 -10.39 -18.23
C GLN A 85 13.26 -11.47 -18.33
N THR A 86 13.92 -11.79 -17.22
CA THR A 86 14.92 -12.86 -17.16
C THR A 86 14.30 -14.24 -17.39
N GLN A 87 13.11 -14.51 -16.82
CA GLN A 87 12.36 -15.74 -17.05
C GLN A 87 11.92 -15.86 -18.52
N ILE A 88 11.46 -14.76 -19.14
CA ILE A 88 11.13 -14.75 -20.57
C ILE A 88 12.37 -15.07 -21.42
N ALA A 89 13.53 -14.47 -21.10
CA ALA A 89 14.77 -14.77 -21.80
C ALA A 89 15.23 -16.23 -21.59
N ALA A 90 15.03 -16.78 -20.39
CA ALA A 90 15.32 -18.18 -20.08
C ALA A 90 14.46 -19.14 -20.94
N MET A 91 13.14 -18.92 -20.98
CA MET A 91 12.23 -19.72 -21.81
C MET A 91 12.59 -19.66 -23.30
N LYS A 92 13.01 -18.49 -23.80
CA LYS A 92 13.49 -18.36 -25.19
C LYS A 92 14.75 -19.17 -25.43
N TYR A 93 15.71 -19.13 -24.49
CA TYR A 93 16.94 -19.90 -24.58
C TYR A 93 16.69 -21.41 -24.52
N GLU A 94 15.81 -21.87 -23.63
CA GLU A 94 15.37 -23.26 -23.55
C GLU A 94 14.71 -23.73 -24.86
N ARG A 95 13.81 -22.91 -25.42
CA ARG A 95 13.20 -23.20 -26.73
C ARG A 95 14.24 -23.30 -27.84
N ALA A 96 15.22 -22.40 -27.87
CA ALA A 96 16.31 -22.43 -28.85
C ALA A 96 17.21 -23.67 -28.68
N ASN A 97 17.50 -24.08 -27.44
CA ASN A 97 18.21 -25.33 -27.15
C ASN A 97 17.45 -26.55 -27.67
N SER A 98 16.14 -26.63 -27.42
CA SER A 98 15.28 -27.71 -27.92
C SER A 98 15.21 -27.74 -29.44
N ALA A 99 15.10 -26.58 -30.09
CA ALA A 99 15.10 -26.48 -31.55
C ALA A 99 16.43 -26.93 -32.16
N HIS A 100 17.56 -26.54 -31.56
CA HIS A 100 18.88 -26.99 -32.00
C HIS A 100 19.06 -28.51 -31.82
N SER A 101 18.62 -29.06 -30.68
CA SER A 101 18.63 -30.51 -30.44
C SER A 101 17.82 -31.27 -31.51
N ALA A 102 16.60 -30.81 -31.81
CA ALA A 102 15.77 -31.39 -32.86
C ALA A 102 16.41 -31.26 -34.25
N ALA A 103 17.07 -30.14 -34.56
CA ALA A 103 17.78 -29.98 -35.83
C ALA A 103 18.95 -30.96 -35.96
N ARG A 104 19.70 -31.20 -34.87
CA ARG A 104 20.79 -32.19 -34.86
C ARG A 104 20.28 -33.61 -35.06
N GLU A 105 19.16 -33.97 -34.44
CA GLU A 105 18.53 -35.28 -34.65
C GLU A 105 18.13 -35.49 -36.11
N MET A 106 17.59 -34.46 -36.77
CA MET A 106 17.24 -34.53 -38.19
C MET A 106 18.46 -34.78 -39.10
N VAL A 107 19.62 -34.21 -38.78
CA VAL A 107 20.87 -34.51 -39.51
C VAL A 107 21.30 -35.94 -39.26
N TYR A 108 21.29 -36.39 -38.01
CA TYR A 108 21.65 -37.76 -37.66
C TYR A 108 20.78 -38.81 -38.38
N LEU A 109 19.46 -38.60 -38.41
CA LEU A 109 18.53 -39.48 -39.13
C LEU A 109 18.76 -39.45 -40.65
N ALA A 110 19.08 -38.28 -41.22
CA ALA A 110 19.43 -38.16 -42.63
C ALA A 110 20.72 -38.93 -42.96
N GLU A 111 21.73 -38.86 -42.10
CA GLU A 111 23.00 -39.61 -42.26
C GLU A 111 22.78 -41.13 -42.16
N GLN A 112 21.97 -41.59 -41.21
CA GLN A 112 21.62 -43.02 -41.10
C GLN A 112 20.85 -43.53 -42.32
N GLY A 113 19.92 -42.72 -42.85
CA GLY A 113 19.12 -43.07 -44.03
C GLY A 113 19.96 -43.29 -45.30
N LEU A 114 21.15 -42.68 -45.37
CA LEU A 114 22.08 -42.85 -46.49
C LEU A 114 22.66 -44.28 -46.53
N GLY A 115 22.86 -44.94 -45.38
CA GLY A 115 23.05 -46.39 -45.28
C GLY A 115 24.04 -47.04 -46.26
N GLY A 116 25.11 -46.34 -46.68
CA GLY A 116 26.09 -46.83 -47.66
C GLY A 116 25.67 -46.78 -49.14
N ARG A 117 24.58 -46.08 -49.47
CA ARG A 117 24.12 -45.82 -50.85
C ARG A 117 24.98 -44.73 -51.51
N THR A 118 25.04 -44.73 -52.84
CA THR A 118 25.69 -43.64 -53.59
C THR A 118 24.96 -42.32 -53.36
N LEU A 119 25.71 -41.26 -53.05
CA LEU A 119 25.18 -39.92 -52.84
C LEU A 119 24.60 -39.39 -54.16
N ASP A 120 23.28 -39.40 -54.30
CA ASP A 120 22.62 -38.77 -55.44
C ASP A 120 22.44 -37.25 -55.18
N PRO A 121 22.17 -36.44 -56.22
CA PRO A 121 22.05 -35.00 -56.07
C PRO A 121 20.93 -34.55 -55.11
N ALA A 122 19.83 -35.29 -55.02
CA ALA A 122 18.70 -34.94 -54.16
C ALA A 122 19.02 -35.17 -52.67
N TRP A 123 19.72 -36.26 -52.36
CA TRP A 123 20.22 -36.55 -51.02
C TRP A 123 21.29 -35.56 -50.58
N GLN A 124 22.18 -35.15 -51.48
CA GLN A 124 23.16 -34.11 -51.18
C GLN A 124 22.49 -32.77 -50.83
N GLU A 125 21.46 -32.37 -51.57
CA GLU A 125 20.70 -31.16 -51.29
C GLU A 125 19.97 -31.24 -49.94
N MET A 126 19.37 -32.39 -49.62
CA MET A 126 18.73 -32.62 -48.32
C MET A 126 19.72 -32.49 -47.15
N LEU A 127 20.92 -33.07 -47.27
CA LEU A 127 21.95 -33.00 -46.23
C LEU A 127 22.48 -31.57 -46.06
N ASN A 128 22.67 -30.84 -47.17
CA ASN A 128 23.04 -29.42 -47.14
C ASN A 128 22.00 -28.59 -46.40
N HIS A 129 20.70 -28.79 -46.69
CA HIS A 129 19.61 -28.09 -46.00
C HIS A 129 19.53 -28.45 -44.51
N ALA A 130 19.67 -29.73 -44.16
CA ALA A 130 19.69 -30.17 -42.76
C ALA A 130 20.87 -29.56 -41.98
N THR A 131 22.06 -29.54 -42.60
CA THR A 131 23.27 -28.92 -42.04
C THR A 131 23.10 -27.41 -41.85
N GLN A 132 22.56 -26.72 -42.86
CA GLN A 132 22.27 -25.30 -42.79
C GLN A 132 21.31 -24.97 -41.63
N ARG A 133 20.25 -25.77 -41.46
CA ARG A 133 19.30 -25.62 -40.35
C ARG A 133 19.95 -25.81 -38.97
N VAL A 134 20.89 -26.73 -38.81
CA VAL A 134 21.63 -26.90 -37.55
C VAL A 134 22.48 -25.67 -37.25
N ASN A 135 23.16 -25.13 -38.27
CA ASN A 135 23.98 -23.92 -38.12
C ASN A 135 23.14 -22.70 -37.74
N ASP A 136 21.98 -22.52 -38.37
CA ASP A 136 21.07 -21.42 -38.04
C ASP A 136 20.46 -21.58 -36.63
N ALA A 137 20.09 -22.80 -36.24
CA ALA A 137 19.62 -23.08 -34.89
C ALA A 137 20.71 -22.86 -33.82
N GLU A 138 21.97 -23.20 -34.11
CA GLU A 138 23.10 -22.94 -33.21
C GLU A 138 23.35 -21.44 -33.04
N ARG A 139 23.25 -20.66 -34.13
CA ARG A 139 23.37 -19.19 -34.07
C ARG A 139 22.29 -18.59 -33.19
N GLU A 140 21.03 -18.99 -33.38
CA GLU A 140 19.89 -18.51 -32.58
C GLU A 140 20.05 -18.90 -31.10
N ARG A 141 20.49 -20.14 -30.83
CA ARG A 141 20.81 -20.62 -29.48
C ARG A 141 21.88 -19.77 -28.80
N GLY A 142 22.95 -19.41 -29.52
CA GLY A 142 24.01 -18.54 -29.02
C GLY A 142 23.53 -17.12 -28.70
N MET A 143 22.70 -16.52 -29.55
CA MET A 143 22.10 -15.20 -29.33
C MET A 143 21.14 -15.21 -28.13
N ALA A 144 20.26 -16.21 -28.06
CA ALA A 144 19.34 -16.38 -26.94
C ALA A 144 20.09 -16.62 -25.62
N GLY A 145 21.16 -17.41 -25.63
CA GLY A 145 22.00 -17.66 -24.47
C GLY A 145 22.72 -16.40 -23.97
N THR A 146 23.26 -15.60 -24.88
CA THR A 146 23.87 -14.30 -24.53
C THR A 146 22.84 -13.36 -23.91
N THR A 147 21.65 -13.28 -24.50
CA THR A 147 20.54 -12.45 -23.99
C THR A 147 20.11 -12.87 -22.59
N HIS A 148 19.92 -14.18 -22.37
CA HIS A 148 19.58 -14.73 -21.05
C HIS A 148 20.68 -14.42 -20.01
N ARG A 149 21.95 -14.59 -20.37
CA ARG A 149 23.08 -14.27 -19.48
C ARG A 149 23.10 -12.80 -19.07
N ILE A 150 22.89 -11.88 -20.02
CA ILE A 150 22.81 -10.44 -19.73
C ILE A 150 21.62 -10.15 -18.80
N ALA A 151 20.47 -10.79 -19.02
CA ALA A 151 19.30 -10.63 -18.17
C ALA A 151 19.56 -11.11 -16.72
N CYS A 152 20.24 -12.25 -16.54
CA CYS A 152 20.65 -12.74 -15.22
C CYS A 152 21.56 -11.75 -14.48
N VAL A 153 22.57 -11.18 -15.15
CA VAL A 153 23.44 -10.17 -14.55
C VAL A 153 22.66 -8.93 -14.11
N LYS A 154 21.68 -8.48 -14.91
CA LYS A 154 20.79 -7.36 -14.53
C LYS A 154 19.93 -7.70 -13.31
N LEU A 155 19.40 -8.93 -13.25
CA LEU A 155 18.62 -9.41 -12.11
C LEU A 155 19.45 -9.45 -10.83
N GLU A 156 20.68 -9.96 -10.91
CA GLU A 156 21.62 -9.96 -9.78
C GLU A 156 21.90 -8.54 -9.28
N ALA A 157 22.17 -7.59 -10.17
CA ALA A 157 22.38 -6.19 -9.82
C ALA A 157 21.14 -5.56 -9.16
N ALA A 158 19.95 -5.81 -9.70
CA ALA A 158 18.69 -5.32 -9.13
C ALA A 158 18.44 -5.90 -7.72
N ASN A 159 18.67 -7.20 -7.54
CA ASN A 159 18.56 -7.86 -6.24
C ASN A 159 19.59 -7.35 -5.24
N ALA A 160 20.83 -7.12 -5.66
CA ALA A 160 21.87 -6.53 -4.81
C ALA A 160 21.47 -5.12 -4.34
N LYS A 161 20.88 -4.31 -5.23
CA LYS A 161 20.36 -2.99 -4.87
C LYS A 161 19.24 -3.07 -3.83
N VAL A 162 18.29 -4.01 -4.00
CA VAL A 162 17.22 -4.27 -3.01
C VAL A 162 17.82 -4.65 -1.66
N GLN A 163 18.79 -5.57 -1.62
CA GLN A 163 19.44 -5.99 -0.38
C GLN A 163 20.20 -4.85 0.30
N SER A 164 20.89 -4.02 -0.47
CA SER A 164 21.58 -2.82 0.04
C SER A 164 20.58 -1.87 0.69
N LEU A 165 19.51 -1.51 -0.01
CA LEU A 165 18.47 -0.60 0.50
C LEU A 165 17.73 -1.21 1.70
N GLN A 166 17.51 -2.53 1.72
CA GLN A 166 16.91 -3.21 2.87
C GLN A 166 17.77 -3.08 4.13
N LYS A 167 19.09 -3.19 3.99
CA LYS A 167 20.05 -3.01 5.10
C LYS A 167 20.08 -1.55 5.56
N GLU A 168 20.21 -0.62 4.62
CA GLU A 168 20.32 0.82 4.88
C GLU A 168 19.04 1.41 5.49
N LEU A 169 17.88 1.03 4.94
CA LEU A 169 16.58 1.61 5.29
C LEU A 169 15.77 0.73 6.27
N LYS A 170 16.40 -0.25 6.93
CA LYS A 170 15.73 -1.21 7.83
C LYS A 170 14.74 -0.55 8.80
N ARG A 171 15.16 0.54 9.45
CA ARG A 171 14.31 1.28 10.39
C ARG A 171 13.15 1.99 9.70
N ALA A 172 13.40 2.61 8.54
CA ALA A 172 12.36 3.31 7.79
C ALA A 172 11.30 2.33 7.26
N ILE A 173 11.72 1.16 6.76
CA ILE A 173 10.83 0.08 6.27
C ILE A 173 10.00 -0.49 7.43
N ALA A 174 10.63 -0.81 8.56
CA ALA A 174 9.91 -1.32 9.73
C ALA A 174 8.91 -0.28 10.27
N LYS A 175 9.33 0.99 10.31
CA LYS A 175 8.51 2.09 10.79
C LYS A 175 7.38 2.41 9.84
N SER A 176 7.57 2.44 8.51
CA SER A 176 6.47 2.67 7.58
C SER A 176 5.38 1.60 7.74
N SER A 177 5.75 0.32 7.83
CA SER A 177 4.81 -0.78 8.06
C SER A 177 4.10 -0.70 9.42
N LEU A 178 4.84 -0.51 10.52
CA LEU A 178 4.29 -0.47 11.87
C LEU A 178 3.50 0.82 12.14
N SER A 179 3.98 1.96 11.64
CA SER A 179 3.31 3.25 11.79
C SER A 179 1.99 3.27 11.05
N ILE A 180 1.91 2.72 9.83
CA ILE A 180 0.62 2.59 9.12
C ILE A 180 -0.40 1.82 9.98
N ARG A 181 0.01 0.66 10.54
CA ARG A 181 -0.86 -0.15 11.41
C ARG A 181 -1.24 0.57 12.71
N ARG A 182 -0.29 1.20 13.39
CA ARG A 182 -0.56 1.96 14.64
C ARG A 182 -1.46 3.16 14.38
N ALA A 183 -1.23 3.88 13.28
CA ALA A 183 -2.05 5.01 12.89
C ALA A 183 -3.50 4.63 12.64
N LEU A 184 -3.73 3.54 11.89
CA LEU A 184 -5.06 2.94 11.70
C LEU A 184 -5.74 2.68 13.05
N MET A 185 -5.06 2.00 13.99
CA MET A 185 -5.62 1.72 15.32
C MET A 185 -5.92 3.00 16.12
N THR A 186 -5.03 4.00 16.10
CA THR A 186 -5.27 5.27 16.80
C THR A 186 -6.38 6.10 16.15
N MET A 187 -6.49 6.11 14.83
CA MET A 187 -7.58 6.78 14.12
C MET A 187 -8.92 6.12 14.45
N SER A 188 -8.99 4.78 14.47
CA SER A 188 -10.19 4.05 14.90
C SER A 188 -10.56 4.35 16.37
N SER A 189 -9.57 4.42 17.28
CA SER A 189 -9.82 4.77 18.68
C SER A 189 -10.30 6.21 18.86
N ILE A 190 -9.74 7.16 18.12
CA ILE A 190 -10.20 8.55 18.13
C ILE A 190 -11.64 8.62 17.60
N ALA A 191 -11.94 7.99 16.46
CA ALA A 191 -13.28 7.96 15.89
C ALA A 191 -14.32 7.42 16.89
N TYR A 192 -14.02 6.31 17.57
CA TYR A 192 -14.90 5.75 18.59
C TYR A 192 -15.13 6.69 19.78
N ARG A 193 -14.11 7.45 20.18
CA ARG A 193 -14.24 8.45 21.25
C ARG A 193 -15.09 9.65 20.83
N HIS A 194 -15.03 10.08 19.57
CA HIS A 194 -15.94 11.10 19.04
C HIS A 194 -17.38 10.60 19.00
N GLU A 195 -17.59 9.37 18.56
CA GLU A 195 -18.92 8.74 18.50
C GLU A 195 -19.56 8.62 19.89
N LEU A 196 -18.78 8.24 20.91
CA LEU A 196 -19.23 8.19 22.31
C LEU A 196 -19.53 9.55 22.94
N MET A 197 -18.97 10.67 22.45
CA MET A 197 -19.30 12.01 22.97
C MET A 197 -20.45 12.69 22.23
N LEU A 198 -20.92 12.09 21.13
CA LEU A 198 -22.08 12.56 20.36
C LEU A 198 -23.38 11.82 20.73
N LEU A 199 -23.30 10.80 21.59
CA LEU A 199 -24.41 10.07 22.20
C LEU A 199 -24.66 10.58 23.63
#